data_AF-A0AAQ4QW65-F1
#
_entry.id   AF-A0AAQ4QW65-F1
#
_cell.length_a   1.000
_cell.length_b   1.000
_cell.length_c   1.000
_cell.angle_alpha   90.00
_cell.angle_beta   90.00
_cell.angle_gamma   90.00
#
_symmetry.space_group_name_H-M   'P 1'
#
loop_
_entity.id
_entity.type
_entity.pdbx_description
1 polymer ?
#
loop_
_entity_poly.entity_id
_entity_poly.type
_entity_poly.pdbx_seq_one_letter_code
_entity_poly.pdbx_strand_id
1 'polypeptide(L)'
;LKKVNLLKVSKVGRVAPTLTVLPPSSEELQQGKGTATLVCLADKGFPSDWSLAWKVDGSSSSWEESRSPGVLGGGALYSWSSTLRLPTDQWAKVGSVTCEATQGSQTALSETLRRDQCSQ
;
A
#
# COMPACT_ATOMS: atom_id res chain seq x y z
N LEU A 1 -38.06 -4.68 -31.61
CA LEU A 1 -37.90 -4.13 -30.24
C LEU A 1 -37.24 -5.23 -29.41
N LYS A 2 -36.04 -5.13 -28.83
CA LYS A 2 -35.12 -4.02 -28.53
C LYS A 2 -33.71 -4.46 -28.97
N LYS A 3 -33.00 -3.64 -29.74
CA LYS A 3 -31.54 -3.78 -29.89
C LYS A 3 -30.95 -3.46 -28.52
N VAL A 4 -30.36 -4.46 -27.86
CA VAL A 4 -29.45 -4.20 -26.74
C VAL A 4 -28.27 -3.45 -27.32
N ASN A 5 -28.31 -2.12 -27.17
CA ASN A 5 -27.16 -1.29 -27.44
C ASN A 5 -26.12 -1.71 -26.41
N LEU A 6 -25.12 -2.46 -26.86
CA LEU A 6 -23.87 -2.64 -26.13
C LEU A 6 -23.20 -1.26 -26.16
N LEU A 7 -23.75 -0.32 -25.37
CA LEU A 7 -23.07 0.92 -25.05
C LEU A 7 -21.71 0.47 -24.60
N LYS A 8 -20.69 0.78 -25.40
CA LYS A 8 -19.27 0.70 -25.03
C LYS A 8 -19.23 0.91 -23.53
N VAL A 9 -18.92 -0.16 -22.78
CA VAL A 9 -18.48 0.00 -21.40
C VAL A 9 -17.28 0.89 -21.57
N SER A 10 -17.51 2.18 -21.41
CA SER A 10 -16.47 3.17 -21.42
C SER A 10 -15.57 2.66 -20.33
N LYS A 11 -14.38 2.20 -20.71
CA LYS A 11 -13.32 1.89 -19.79
C LYS A 11 -13.13 3.19 -19.03
N VAL A 12 -13.89 3.39 -17.95
CA VAL A 12 -13.72 4.53 -17.06
C VAL A 12 -12.27 4.37 -16.66
N GLY A 13 -11.43 5.32 -17.10
CA GLY A 13 -10.00 5.10 -17.25
C GLY A 13 -9.44 4.58 -15.93
N ARG A 14 -8.99 3.32 -15.91
CA ARG A 14 -8.29 2.78 -14.74
C ARG A 14 -7.00 3.56 -14.60
N VAL A 15 -6.71 4.00 -13.38
CA VAL A 15 -5.46 4.65 -13.02
C VAL A 15 -4.87 3.86 -11.86
N ALA A 16 -3.65 3.34 -12.06
CA ALA A 16 -2.93 2.71 -10.97
C ALA A 16 -2.50 3.77 -9.95
N PRO A 17 -2.67 3.55 -8.64
CA PRO A 17 -2.18 4.49 -7.66
C PRO A 17 -0.65 4.55 -7.70
N THR A 18 -0.08 5.68 -7.32
CA THR A 18 1.35 5.78 -7.05
C THR A 18 1.60 5.33 -5.62
N LEU A 19 2.51 4.37 -5.42
CA LEU A 19 2.87 3.86 -4.11
C LEU A 19 4.07 4.59 -3.53
N THR A 20 4.08 4.78 -2.21
CA THR A 20 5.23 5.26 -1.46
C THR A 20 5.26 4.54 -0.12
N VAL A 21 6.39 3.94 0.21
CA VAL A 21 6.61 3.26 1.50
C VAL A 21 7.53 4.11 2.36
N LEU A 22 7.04 4.49 3.53
CA LEU A 22 7.76 5.29 4.51
C LEU A 22 8.33 4.37 5.61
N PRO A 23 9.60 4.57 6.00
CA PRO A 23 10.21 3.84 7.11
C PRO A 23 9.61 4.25 8.46
N PRO A 24 9.85 3.44 9.52
CA PRO A 24 9.68 3.88 10.90
C PRO A 24 10.54 5.12 11.17
N SER A 25 10.06 6.05 12.00
CA SER A 25 10.87 7.22 12.35
C SER A 25 11.98 6.84 13.34
N SER A 26 13.11 7.54 13.28
CA SER A 26 14.21 7.30 14.23
C SER A 26 13.77 7.53 15.68
N GLU A 27 12.89 8.50 15.94
CA GLU A 27 12.33 8.73 17.27
C GLU A 27 11.47 7.55 17.76
N GLU A 28 10.66 6.93 16.89
CA GLU A 28 9.87 5.75 17.26
C GLU A 28 10.78 4.60 17.72
N LEU A 29 11.85 4.37 16.95
CA LEU A 29 12.83 3.31 17.23
C LEU A 29 13.65 3.60 18.50
N GLN A 30 14.05 4.85 18.72
CA GLN A 30 14.87 5.26 19.87
C GLN A 30 14.06 5.37 21.17
N GLN A 31 12.79 5.76 21.10
CA GLN A 31 11.92 5.88 22.27
C GLN A 31 11.53 4.51 22.88
N GLY A 32 12.02 3.40 22.32
CA GLY A 32 11.89 2.08 22.92
C GLY A 32 10.44 1.61 23.06
N LYS A 33 9.52 2.13 22.23
CA LYS A 33 8.10 1.69 22.19
C LYS A 33 7.92 0.25 21.69
N GLY A 34 9.04 -0.44 21.41
CA GLY A 34 9.10 -1.86 21.06
C GLY A 34 8.49 -2.19 19.70
N THR A 35 7.98 -1.19 18.98
CA THR A 35 7.28 -1.32 17.71
C THR A 35 7.92 -0.40 16.68
N ALA A 36 8.02 -0.88 15.46
CA ALA A 36 8.38 -0.14 14.27
C ALA A 36 7.15 -0.04 13.37
N THR A 37 6.74 1.18 13.00
CA THR A 37 5.56 1.40 12.16
C THR A 37 5.99 1.82 10.76
N LEU A 38 5.67 1.00 9.76
CA LEU A 38 5.78 1.38 8.36
C LEU A 38 4.45 1.92 7.85
N VAL A 39 4.52 2.84 6.89
CA VAL A 39 3.33 3.42 6.24
C VAL A 39 3.46 3.27 4.74
N CYS A 40 2.43 2.73 4.09
CA CYS A 40 2.28 2.73 2.65
C CYS A 40 1.19 3.73 2.27
N LEU A 41 1.53 4.68 1.42
CA LEU A 41 0.62 5.62 0.81
C LEU A 41 0.36 5.20 -0.63
N ALA A 42 -0.90 5.17 -1.03
CA ALA A 42 -1.31 4.91 -2.40
C ALA A 42 -2.16 6.09 -2.89
N ASP A 43 -1.63 6.89 -3.81
CA ASP A 43 -2.25 8.15 -4.23
C ASP A 43 -2.72 8.10 -5.68
N LYS A 44 -3.80 8.83 -6.00
CA LYS A 44 -4.30 9.05 -7.38
C LYS A 44 -4.73 7.79 -8.15
N GLY A 45 -5.32 6.81 -7.47
CA GLY A 45 -5.86 5.60 -8.11
C GLY A 45 -7.33 5.73 -8.55
N PHE A 46 -7.75 4.91 -9.49
CA PHE A 46 -9.15 4.76 -9.92
C PHE A 46 -9.39 3.36 -10.50
N PRO A 47 -10.51 2.68 -10.20
CA PRO A 47 -11.65 3.06 -9.35
C PRO A 47 -11.33 2.94 -7.84
N SER A 48 -12.34 2.97 -6.97
CA SER A 48 -12.17 2.87 -5.51
C SER A 48 -11.85 1.46 -4.97
N ASP A 49 -11.81 0.45 -5.83
CA ASP A 49 -11.70 -0.98 -5.48
C ASP A 49 -10.25 -1.50 -5.38
N TRP A 50 -9.26 -0.61 -5.33
CA TRP A 50 -7.90 -1.01 -4.99
C TRP A 50 -7.78 -1.41 -3.52
N SER A 51 -6.89 -2.36 -3.25
CA SER A 51 -6.55 -2.81 -1.90
C SER A 51 -5.04 -2.86 -1.71
N LEU A 52 -4.58 -2.60 -0.48
CA LEU A 52 -3.17 -2.63 -0.11
C LEU A 52 -2.88 -3.88 0.74
N ALA A 53 -1.73 -4.50 0.52
CA ALA A 53 -1.22 -5.61 1.32
C ALA A 53 0.29 -5.47 1.52
N TRP A 54 0.84 -6.16 2.52
CA TRP A 54 2.28 -6.13 2.81
C TRP A 54 2.95 -7.48 2.57
N LYS A 55 4.20 -7.41 2.12
CA LYS A 55 5.15 -8.53 2.12
C LYS A 55 6.41 -8.14 2.89
N VAL A 56 6.94 -9.06 3.67
CA VAL A 56 8.21 -8.94 4.38
C VAL A 56 9.14 -10.02 3.84
N ASP A 57 10.31 -9.59 3.33
CA ASP A 57 11.28 -10.46 2.66
C ASP A 57 10.65 -11.40 1.61
N GLY A 58 9.71 -10.85 0.84
CA GLY A 58 9.02 -11.54 -0.25
C GLY A 58 7.83 -12.42 0.17
N SER A 59 7.63 -12.65 1.47
CA SER A 59 6.51 -13.44 1.99
C SER A 59 5.38 -12.53 2.49
N SER A 60 4.13 -12.99 2.38
CA SER A 60 2.99 -12.24 2.95
C SER A 60 3.21 -11.95 4.42
N SER A 61 2.91 -10.72 4.83
CA SER A 61 3.05 -10.30 6.22
C SER A 61 2.09 -11.09 7.13
N SER A 62 2.56 -11.42 8.33
CA SER A 62 1.76 -12.03 9.41
C SER A 62 1.58 -11.08 10.60
N TRP A 63 2.06 -9.83 10.48
CA TRP A 63 2.04 -8.84 11.55
C TRP A 63 0.77 -7.98 11.51
N GLU A 64 0.63 -7.06 12.47
CA GLU A 64 -0.52 -6.17 12.54
C GLU A 64 -0.53 -5.21 11.35
N GLU A 65 -1.58 -5.32 10.53
CA GLU A 65 -1.85 -4.43 9.41
C GLU A 65 -3.14 -3.65 9.65
N SER A 66 -3.13 -2.35 9.38
CA SER A 66 -4.33 -1.50 9.37
C SER A 66 -4.43 -0.78 8.04
N ARG A 67 -5.62 -0.78 7.43
CA ARG A 67 -5.85 -0.21 6.09
C ARG A 67 -6.96 0.82 6.15
N SER A 68 -6.74 1.99 5.54
CA SER A 68 -7.81 2.97 5.38
C SER A 68 -8.71 2.59 4.21
N PRO A 69 -10.01 2.94 4.25
CA PRO A 69 -10.81 2.95 3.04
C PRO A 69 -10.23 3.92 2.01
N GLY A 70 -10.59 3.74 0.74
CA GLY A 70 -10.26 4.67 -0.33
C GLY A 70 -11.01 5.98 -0.14
N VAL A 71 -10.28 7.09 -0.07
CA VAL A 71 -10.85 8.43 0.08
C VAL A 71 -10.81 9.13 -1.27
N LEU A 72 -11.94 9.67 -1.70
CA LEU A 72 -12.04 10.44 -2.95
C LEU A 72 -11.37 11.80 -2.76
N GLY A 73 -10.30 12.05 -3.51
CA GLY A 73 -9.58 13.31 -3.57
C GLY A 73 -9.99 14.19 -4.74
N GLY A 74 -9.16 15.19 -5.03
CA GLY A 74 -9.33 16.08 -6.19
C GLY A 74 -9.20 15.33 -7.52
N GLY A 75 -9.99 15.73 -8.52
CA GLY A 75 -9.92 15.14 -9.87
C GLY A 75 -10.55 13.75 -10.00
N ALA A 76 -11.44 13.36 -9.07
CA ALA A 76 -12.13 12.07 -9.05
C ALA A 76 -11.20 10.84 -8.92
N LEU A 77 -10.04 11.03 -8.30
CA LEU A 77 -9.09 9.97 -7.99
C LEU A 77 -9.11 9.66 -6.49
N TYR A 78 -8.80 8.43 -6.14
CA TYR A 78 -8.83 7.90 -4.79
C TYR A 78 -7.42 7.76 -4.22
N SER A 79 -7.33 7.86 -2.90
CA SER A 79 -6.11 7.59 -2.15
C SER A 79 -6.39 6.67 -0.98
N TRP A 80 -5.40 5.85 -0.64
CA TRP A 80 -5.44 4.87 0.45
C TRP A 80 -4.17 4.97 1.28
N SER A 81 -4.24 4.43 2.49
CA SER A 81 -3.08 4.23 3.35
C SER A 81 -3.16 2.85 4.00
N SER A 82 -1.99 2.27 4.27
CA SER A 82 -1.86 1.06 5.06
C SER A 82 -0.68 1.21 6.01
N THR A 83 -0.82 0.71 7.22
CA THR A 83 0.27 0.67 8.20
C THR A 83 0.61 -0.77 8.54
N LEU A 84 1.90 -1.09 8.59
CA LEU A 84 2.41 -2.37 9.08
C LEU A 84 3.17 -2.11 10.38
N ARG A 85 2.82 -2.83 11.44
CA ARG A 85 3.50 -2.74 12.73
C ARG A 85 4.14 -4.05 13.09
N LEU A 86 5.45 -4.02 13.28
CA LEU A 86 6.24 -5.15 13.72
C LEU A 86 7.13 -4.76 14.90
N PRO A 87 7.52 -5.72 15.75
CA PRO A 87 8.45 -5.44 16.84
C PRO A 87 9.78 -4.87 16.34
N THR A 88 10.38 -3.94 17.08
CA THR A 88 11.64 -3.28 16.70
C THR A 88 12.78 -4.28 16.49
N ASP A 89 12.84 -5.35 17.28
CA ASP A 89 13.84 -6.42 17.14
C ASP A 89 13.66 -7.24 15.86
N GLN A 90 12.43 -7.30 15.32
CA GLN A 90 12.14 -7.92 14.03
C GLN A 90 12.47 -6.96 12.89
N TRP A 91 12.11 -5.68 13.00
CA TRP A 91 12.55 -4.65 12.05
C TRP A 91 14.08 -4.63 11.88
N ALA A 92 14.82 -4.91 12.96
CA ALA A 92 16.26 -5.02 12.92
C ALA A 92 16.80 -6.21 12.09
N LYS A 93 15.96 -7.18 11.75
CA LYS A 93 16.33 -8.43 11.06
C LYS A 93 15.81 -8.51 9.62
N VAL A 94 14.70 -7.83 9.32
CA VAL A 94 14.12 -7.86 7.96
C VAL A 94 15.04 -7.15 6.97
N GLY A 95 15.15 -7.70 5.76
CA GLY A 95 15.92 -7.07 4.69
C GLY A 95 15.11 -6.02 3.94
N SER A 96 13.82 -6.32 3.71
CA SER A 96 12.93 -5.46 2.93
C SER A 96 11.46 -5.65 3.30
N VAL A 97 10.70 -4.58 3.09
CA VAL A 97 9.25 -4.57 3.21
C VAL A 97 8.68 -4.01 1.92
N THR A 98 7.68 -4.70 1.38
CA THR A 98 7.01 -4.35 0.12
C THR A 98 5.54 -4.10 0.37
N CYS A 99 5.03 -2.97 -0.08
CA CYS A 99 3.59 -2.71 -0.16
C CYS A 99 3.09 -3.08 -1.56
N GLU A 100 2.01 -3.83 -1.64
CA GLU A 100 1.37 -4.23 -2.89
C GLU A 100 -0.03 -3.63 -3.01
N ALA A 101 -0.33 -3.01 -4.14
CA ALA A 101 -1.66 -2.57 -4.53
C ALA A 101 -2.25 -3.52 -5.58
N THR A 102 -3.45 -4.02 -5.29
CA THR A 102 -4.15 -4.96 -6.18
C THR A 102 -5.56 -4.47 -6.49
N GLN A 103 -6.03 -4.82 -7.69
CA GLN A 103 -7.40 -4.54 -8.12
C GLN A 103 -7.93 -5.72 -8.96
N GLY A 104 -8.80 -6.55 -8.37
CA GLY A 104 -9.32 -7.76 -9.03
C GLY A 104 -8.21 -8.75 -9.42
N SER A 105 -8.28 -9.31 -10.63
CA SER A 105 -7.31 -10.30 -11.15
C SER A 105 -6.08 -9.69 -11.83
N GLN A 106 -5.80 -8.41 -11.58
CA GLN A 106 -4.69 -7.72 -12.22
C GLN A 106 -3.35 -8.02 -11.55
N THR A 107 -2.27 -7.80 -12.29
CA THR A 107 -0.92 -7.80 -11.73
C THR A 107 -0.82 -6.76 -10.62
N ALA A 108 -0.27 -7.17 -9.48
CA ALA A 108 -0.02 -6.27 -8.36
C ALA A 108 1.00 -5.19 -8.76
N LEU A 109 0.73 -3.95 -8.35
CA LEU A 109 1.75 -2.91 -8.31
C LEU A 109 2.43 -3.00 -6.95
N SER A 110 3.76 -2.89 -6.91
CA SER A 110 4.51 -3.06 -5.68
C SER A 110 5.56 -1.97 -5.51
N GLU A 111 5.76 -1.51 -4.28
CA GLU A 111 6.84 -0.60 -3.89
C GLU A 111 7.60 -1.20 -2.72
N THR A 112 8.92 -1.28 -2.85
CA THR A 112 9.78 -1.97 -1.88
C THR A 112 10.72 -0.99 -1.19
N LEU A 113 10.60 -0.92 0.13
CA LEU A 113 11.57 -0.27 0.99
C LEU A 113 12.58 -1.31 1.47
N ARG A 114 13.87 -1.07 1.24
CA ARG A 114 14.94 -1.86 1.87
C ARG A 114 15.42 -1.16 3.11
N ARG A 115 15.71 -1.95 4.16
CA ARG A 115 16.11 -1.40 5.46
C ARG A 115 17.41 -0.60 5.37
N ASP A 116 18.34 -1.04 4.53
CA ASP A 116 19.65 -0.38 4.32
C ASP A 116 19.56 1.00 3.66
N GLN A 117 18.42 1.32 3.03
CA GLN A 117 18.14 2.64 2.46
C GLN A 117 17.54 3.62 3.47
N CYS A 118 17.22 3.14 4.68
CA CYS A 118 16.72 3.97 5.76
C CYS A 118 17.91 4.57 6.52
N SER A 119 18.10 5.88 6.46
CA SER A 119 19.04 6.57 7.35
C SER A 119 18.47 6.51 8.77
N GLN A 120 18.96 5.57 9.58
CA GLN A 120 18.55 5.43 10.98
C GLN A 120 19.24 6.46 11.88
#